data_AF-A0A947CDM6-F1
#
_entry.id   AF-A0A947CDM6-F1
#
_cell.length_a   1.000
_cell.length_b   1.000
_cell.length_c   1.000
_cell.angle_alpha   90.00
_cell.angle_beta   90.00
_cell.angle_gamma   90.00
#
_symmetry.space_group_name_H-M   'P 1'
#
loop_
_entity.id
_entity.type
_entity.pdbx_description
1 polymer ?
#
loop_
_entity_poly.entity_id
_entity_poly.type
_entity_poly.pdbx_seq_one_letter_code
_entity_poly.pdbx_strand_id
1 'polypeptide(L)'
;MRLSSQSSVADSFSSLVVDDGTDLALTDGSRVAVVGGGPAGSFFSYFLLKMAEAIDLDIEVDIYEPRSFGHCGPAGCNHCGGIVSESLVQFLAAEGINLPPEVVRRGIESYVVHMDVGSVAIQSPSGEQRIASLYRGNGPRDGGDSPWDSFDGYLQGIATERGAQIVRRLITDVQWREQRPWLIGADGEAERYDLVTVASGVNSNFLKLLGDLPAAIEPPKTTRTYICEFRSTPEEVLRVLGNSMHVFLLTIPRLEFAAIIPKGQFVTVVMLGDELDQELVHTFLQDPVVRRCFPADATPCVCTCSPLINMGARKRPFGDRIVLIGDSGVSRLYKDGIGA
;
A
#
# COMPACT_ATOMS: atom_id res chain seq x y z
N MET A 1 -31.78 -38.83 -23.33
CA MET A 1 -30.75 -38.33 -22.40
C MET A 1 -29.49 -38.02 -23.21
N ARG A 2 -29.29 -36.75 -23.56
CA ARG A 2 -28.03 -36.26 -24.13
C ARG A 2 -27.38 -35.38 -23.08
N LEU A 3 -26.21 -35.80 -22.61
CA LEU A 3 -25.37 -35.05 -21.68
C LEU A 3 -24.84 -33.82 -22.42
N SER A 4 -25.10 -32.63 -21.87
CA SER A 4 -24.48 -31.38 -22.34
C SER A 4 -23.00 -31.39 -21.96
N SER A 5 -22.11 -31.25 -22.93
CA SER A 5 -20.71 -30.94 -22.70
C SER A 5 -20.61 -29.57 -22.02
N GLN A 6 -20.08 -29.54 -20.80
CA GLN A 6 -19.71 -28.29 -20.13
C GLN A 6 -18.56 -27.65 -20.90
N SER A 7 -18.76 -26.43 -21.41
CA SER A 7 -17.70 -25.59 -21.98
C SER A 7 -16.67 -25.29 -20.89
N SER A 8 -15.38 -25.43 -21.22
CA SER A 8 -14.32 -25.13 -20.28
C SER A 8 -14.19 -23.62 -20.06
N VAL A 9 -13.58 -23.21 -18.95
CA VAL A 9 -13.28 -21.80 -18.67
C VAL A 9 -12.39 -21.20 -19.77
N ALA A 10 -11.49 -22.01 -20.36
CA ALA A 10 -10.65 -21.61 -21.48
C ALA A 10 -11.48 -21.25 -22.74
N ASP A 11 -12.53 -22.02 -23.04
CA ASP A 11 -13.42 -21.76 -24.17
C ASP A 11 -14.15 -20.42 -24.01
N SER A 12 -14.47 -20.04 -22.77
CA SER A 12 -15.12 -18.78 -22.42
C SER A 12 -14.20 -17.56 -22.57
N PHE A 13 -12.87 -17.73 -22.51
CA PHE A 13 -11.89 -16.67 -22.78
C PHE A 13 -11.68 -16.48 -24.28
N SER A 14 -11.65 -17.56 -25.06
CA SER A 14 -11.54 -17.48 -26.52
C SER A 14 -12.79 -16.89 -27.19
N SER A 15 -13.97 -17.01 -26.59
CA SER A 15 -15.20 -16.41 -27.13
C SER A 15 -15.34 -14.90 -26.90
N LEU A 16 -14.45 -14.28 -26.12
CA LEU A 16 -14.43 -12.82 -25.92
C LEU A 16 -13.71 -12.06 -27.05
N VAL A 17 -13.13 -12.76 -28.04
CA VAL A 17 -12.28 -12.16 -29.08
C VAL A 17 -13.05 -11.85 -30.38
N VAL A 18 -14.38 -11.76 -30.33
CA VAL A 18 -15.17 -11.31 -31.49
C VAL A 18 -16.14 -10.23 -31.04
N ASP A 19 -15.64 -9.01 -30.89
CA ASP A 19 -16.49 -7.80 -30.92
C ASP A 19 -15.72 -6.56 -31.38
N ASP A 20 -16.45 -5.64 -32.01
CA ASP A 20 -16.04 -4.60 -32.96
C ASP A 20 -14.93 -3.60 -32.51
N GLY A 21 -13.93 -3.40 -33.38
CA GLY A 21 -13.37 -2.07 -33.68
C GLY A 21 -12.36 -1.41 -32.73
N THR A 22 -12.05 -1.98 -31.55
CA THR A 22 -10.93 -1.50 -30.73
C THR A 22 -10.12 -2.67 -30.16
N ASP A 23 -8.99 -2.97 -30.78
CA ASP A 23 -8.09 -4.03 -30.32
C ASP A 23 -7.36 -3.60 -29.04
N LEU A 24 -7.98 -3.88 -27.89
CA LEU A 24 -7.49 -3.55 -26.55
C LEU A 24 -6.66 -4.68 -25.93
N ALA A 25 -6.57 -5.84 -26.58
CA ALA A 25 -5.77 -6.96 -26.09
C ALA A 25 -4.28 -6.59 -26.11
N LEU A 26 -3.54 -7.07 -25.10
CA LEU A 26 -2.09 -7.04 -25.14
C LEU A 26 -1.61 -8.14 -26.10
N THR A 27 -0.68 -7.79 -26.97
CA THR A 27 -0.01 -8.65 -27.94
C THR A 27 1.50 -8.61 -27.74
N ASP A 28 2.24 -9.49 -28.41
CA ASP A 28 3.70 -9.50 -28.33
C ASP A 28 4.31 -8.12 -28.62
N GLY A 29 5.24 -7.71 -27.77
CA GLY A 29 5.87 -6.38 -27.80
C GLY A 29 5.01 -5.26 -27.23
N SER A 30 3.87 -5.56 -26.60
CA SER A 30 3.07 -4.54 -25.91
C SER A 30 3.85 -3.96 -24.73
N ARG A 31 3.74 -2.64 -24.56
CA ARG A 31 4.36 -1.93 -23.43
C ARG A 31 3.33 -1.57 -22.38
N VAL A 32 3.59 -1.90 -21.13
CA VAL A 32 2.75 -1.58 -19.98
C VAL A 32 3.49 -0.66 -19.03
N ALA A 33 2.94 0.53 -18.77
CA ALA A 33 3.46 1.41 -17.74
C ALA A 33 2.72 1.20 -16.42
N VAL A 34 3.45 1.18 -15.31
CA VAL A 34 2.92 1.13 -13.96
C VAL A 34 3.38 2.38 -13.22
N VAL A 35 2.47 3.33 -13.00
CA VAL A 35 2.77 4.58 -12.32
C VAL A 35 2.59 4.41 -10.82
N GLY A 36 3.70 4.31 -10.09
CA GLY A 36 3.75 4.08 -8.65
C GLY A 36 4.30 2.70 -8.32
N GLY A 37 5.43 2.67 -7.61
CA GLY A 37 6.18 1.44 -7.32
C GLY A 37 5.88 0.79 -5.98
N GLY A 38 4.88 1.27 -5.24
CA GLY A 38 4.45 0.63 -3.99
C GLY A 38 3.89 -0.80 -4.22
N PRO A 39 3.26 -1.41 -3.21
CA PRO A 39 2.80 -2.80 -3.29
C PRO A 39 1.81 -3.04 -4.41
N ALA A 40 0.86 -2.13 -4.65
CA ALA A 40 -0.11 -2.30 -5.72
C ALA A 40 0.58 -2.40 -7.10
N GLY A 41 1.50 -1.49 -7.41
CA GLY A 41 2.23 -1.50 -8.68
C GLY A 41 3.22 -2.68 -8.78
N SER A 42 3.92 -2.98 -7.70
CA SER A 42 4.86 -4.11 -7.66
C SER A 42 4.15 -5.45 -7.80
N PHE A 43 3.04 -5.68 -7.09
CA PHE A 43 2.24 -6.89 -7.25
C PHE A 43 1.63 -6.99 -8.63
N PHE A 44 1.06 -5.90 -9.16
CA PHE A 44 0.52 -5.91 -10.51
C PHE A 44 1.59 -6.33 -11.53
N SER A 45 2.78 -5.75 -11.44
CA SER A 45 3.90 -6.07 -12.36
C SER A 45 4.33 -7.52 -12.22
N TYR A 46 4.52 -8.00 -10.99
CA TYR A 46 4.89 -9.39 -10.69
C TYR A 46 3.86 -10.38 -11.26
N PHE A 47 2.57 -10.17 -11.00
CA PHE A 47 1.51 -11.08 -11.44
C PHE A 47 1.22 -10.97 -12.93
N LEU A 48 1.30 -9.77 -13.51
CA LEU A 48 1.17 -9.58 -14.95
C LEU A 48 2.24 -10.35 -15.71
N LEU A 49 3.51 -10.22 -15.31
CA LEU A 49 4.62 -10.95 -15.92
C LEU A 49 4.50 -12.47 -15.69
N LYS A 50 4.07 -12.89 -14.49
CA LYS A 50 3.78 -14.31 -14.19
C LYS A 50 2.71 -14.90 -15.10
N MET A 51 1.65 -14.14 -15.37
CA MET A 51 0.57 -14.58 -16.24
C MET A 51 0.98 -14.56 -17.71
N ALA A 52 1.72 -13.54 -18.15
CA ALA A 52 2.22 -13.43 -19.51
C ALA A 52 3.17 -14.59 -19.87
N GLU A 53 4.11 -14.91 -18.97
CA GLU A 53 5.00 -16.08 -19.07
C GLU A 53 4.21 -17.40 -19.21
N ALA A 54 3.13 -17.56 -18.45
CA ALA A 54 2.32 -18.79 -18.46
C ALA A 54 1.56 -19.01 -19.78
N ILE A 55 1.38 -17.96 -20.59
CA ILE A 55 0.70 -18.02 -21.90
C ILE A 55 1.64 -17.70 -23.07
N ASP A 56 2.96 -17.63 -22.83
CA ASP A 56 3.98 -17.30 -23.83
C ASP A 56 3.74 -15.95 -24.54
N LEU A 57 3.35 -14.93 -23.77
CA LEU A 57 3.13 -13.56 -24.25
C LEU A 57 4.32 -12.67 -23.88
N ASP A 58 4.95 -12.06 -24.88
CA ASP A 58 6.11 -11.18 -24.67
C ASP A 58 5.67 -9.71 -24.46
N ILE A 59 5.92 -9.15 -23.29
CA ILE A 59 5.55 -7.77 -22.93
C ILE A 59 6.64 -7.06 -22.14
N GLU A 60 6.71 -5.74 -22.29
CA GLU A 60 7.57 -4.88 -21.49
C GLU A 60 6.76 -4.22 -20.37
N VAL A 61 7.31 -4.22 -19.14
CA VAL A 61 6.67 -3.59 -17.98
C VAL A 61 7.61 -2.58 -17.34
N ASP A 62 7.25 -1.29 -17.44
CA ASP A 62 8.00 -0.18 -16.84
C ASP A 62 7.29 0.32 -15.58
N ILE A 63 7.97 0.27 -14.43
CA ILE A 63 7.47 0.80 -13.15
C ILE A 63 8.08 2.17 -12.90
N TYR A 64 7.27 3.22 -13.02
CA TYR A 64 7.67 4.58 -12.69
C TYR A 64 7.54 4.84 -11.19
N GLU A 65 8.68 4.93 -10.50
CA GLU A 65 8.74 5.30 -9.07
C GLU A 65 9.94 6.23 -8.82
N PRO A 66 9.70 7.53 -8.58
CA PRO A 66 10.78 8.48 -8.36
C PRO A 66 11.46 8.31 -6.99
N ARG A 67 10.78 7.72 -6.01
CA ARG A 67 11.36 7.48 -4.68
C ARG A 67 12.28 6.27 -4.71
N SER A 68 13.20 6.20 -3.75
CA SER A 68 13.95 4.98 -3.47
C SER A 68 13.56 4.47 -2.08
N PHE A 69 12.98 3.27 -2.05
CA PHE A 69 12.50 2.68 -0.79
C PHE A 69 13.63 2.24 0.15
N GLY A 70 14.89 2.33 -0.29
CA GLY A 70 16.06 2.19 0.59
C GLY A 70 16.32 3.43 1.46
N HIS A 71 15.69 4.58 1.18
CA HIS A 71 15.86 5.79 1.97
C HIS A 71 14.87 5.89 3.13
N CYS A 72 15.33 6.49 4.23
CA CYS A 72 14.51 6.85 5.38
C CYS A 72 13.65 8.10 5.07
N GLY A 73 12.55 8.25 5.80
CA GLY A 73 11.70 9.44 5.69
C GLY A 73 11.03 9.62 4.33
N PRO A 74 10.62 10.85 3.96
CA PRO A 74 9.81 11.10 2.76
C PRO A 74 10.41 10.60 1.44
N ALA A 75 11.74 10.46 1.37
CA ALA A 75 12.44 9.99 0.17
C ALA A 75 12.18 8.50 -0.15
N GLY A 76 11.72 7.70 0.83
CA GLY A 76 11.33 6.29 0.65
C GLY A 76 10.03 5.89 1.35
N CYS A 77 9.44 6.74 2.18
CA CYS A 77 8.23 6.41 2.94
C CYS A 77 6.98 6.45 2.06
N ASN A 78 6.06 5.51 2.33
CA ASN A 78 4.76 5.41 1.67
C ASN A 78 3.58 5.60 2.64
N HIS A 79 3.80 6.36 3.71
CA HIS A 79 2.76 6.89 4.60
C HIS A 79 1.81 5.86 5.22
N CYS A 80 2.36 4.79 5.80
CA CYS A 80 1.56 3.67 6.32
C CYS A 80 1.94 3.32 7.77
N GLY A 81 0.94 2.90 8.54
CA GLY A 81 1.12 2.31 9.87
C GLY A 81 1.91 1.00 9.87
N GLY A 82 2.04 0.33 8.71
CA GLY A 82 2.98 -0.78 8.49
C GLY A 82 2.67 -2.02 9.29
N ILE A 83 1.40 -2.43 9.31
CA ILE A 83 0.95 -3.73 9.81
C ILE A 83 0.48 -4.57 8.65
N VAL A 84 0.85 -5.84 8.62
CA VAL A 84 0.36 -6.84 7.68
C VAL A 84 -0.26 -7.97 8.48
N SER A 85 -1.50 -8.33 8.14
CA SER A 85 -2.23 -9.43 8.78
C SER A 85 -1.59 -10.79 8.46
N GLU A 86 -1.86 -11.77 9.31
CA GLU A 86 -1.47 -13.16 9.08
C GLU A 86 -2.03 -13.72 7.76
N SER A 87 -3.29 -13.43 7.44
CA SER A 87 -3.93 -13.89 6.20
C SER A 87 -3.17 -13.40 4.97
N LEU A 88 -2.74 -12.13 4.96
CA LEU A 88 -1.95 -11.59 3.86
C LEU A 88 -0.57 -12.26 3.76
N VAL A 89 0.12 -12.51 4.89
CA VAL A 89 1.39 -13.26 4.86
C VAL A 89 1.19 -14.66 4.25
N GLN A 90 0.11 -15.35 4.63
CA GLN A 90 -0.22 -16.68 4.08
C GLN A 90 -0.55 -16.64 2.59
N PHE A 91 -1.32 -15.64 2.13
CA PHE A 91 -1.62 -15.47 0.70
C PHE A 91 -0.36 -15.19 -0.11
N LEU A 92 0.56 -14.37 0.41
CA LEU A 92 1.84 -14.11 -0.24
C LEU A 92 2.67 -15.40 -0.33
N ALA A 93 2.76 -16.17 0.75
CA ALA A 93 3.48 -17.43 0.76
C ALA A 93 2.90 -18.45 -0.23
N ALA A 94 1.57 -18.52 -0.36
CA ALA A 94 0.89 -19.37 -1.33
C ALA A 94 1.22 -19.00 -2.79
N GLU A 95 1.49 -17.71 -3.06
CA GLU A 95 1.94 -17.21 -4.35
C GLU A 95 3.47 -17.29 -4.58
N GLY A 96 4.19 -17.89 -3.62
CA GLY A 96 5.65 -18.03 -3.64
C GLY A 96 6.42 -16.82 -3.12
N ILE A 97 5.73 -15.82 -2.55
CA ILE A 97 6.31 -14.59 -2.02
C ILE A 97 6.51 -14.74 -0.51
N ASN A 98 7.71 -15.16 -0.09
CA ASN A 98 8.04 -15.30 1.32
C ASN A 98 8.69 -14.03 1.85
N LEU A 99 8.16 -13.42 2.90
CA LEU A 99 8.74 -12.20 3.48
C LEU A 99 9.98 -12.57 4.30
N PRO A 100 11.16 -12.03 3.96
CA PRO A 100 12.39 -12.38 4.66
C PRO A 100 12.45 -11.66 6.03
N PRO A 101 13.20 -12.21 7.01
CA PRO A 101 13.34 -11.61 8.34
C PRO A 101 13.81 -10.15 8.30
N GLU A 102 14.60 -9.77 7.30
CA GLU A 102 15.15 -8.42 7.11
C GLU A 102 14.08 -7.38 6.73
N VAL A 103 12.90 -7.82 6.27
CA VAL A 103 11.75 -6.95 5.94
C VAL A 103 10.77 -6.87 7.13
N VAL A 104 10.66 -7.95 7.90
CA VAL A 104 9.73 -8.04 9.04
C VAL A 104 10.38 -7.51 10.31
N ARG A 105 9.92 -6.37 10.81
CA ARG A 105 10.49 -5.74 12.02
C ARG A 105 10.12 -6.47 13.30
N ARG A 106 8.88 -6.96 13.38
CA ARG A 106 8.40 -7.69 14.56
C ARG A 106 7.16 -8.53 14.24
N GLY A 107 7.08 -9.71 14.83
CA GLY A 107 5.83 -10.44 14.97
C GLY A 107 4.97 -9.84 16.07
N ILE A 108 3.70 -9.54 15.76
CA ILE A 108 2.68 -9.15 16.73
C ILE A 108 1.88 -10.39 17.09
N GLU A 109 1.74 -10.63 18.40
CA GLU A 109 1.09 -11.82 18.96
C GLU A 109 -0.41 -11.62 19.19
N SER A 110 -0.81 -10.37 19.45
CA SER A 110 -2.17 -10.05 19.85
C SER A 110 -2.54 -8.59 19.59
N TYR A 111 -3.84 -8.31 19.59
CA TYR A 111 -4.39 -6.97 19.67
C TYR A 111 -4.88 -6.72 21.09
N VAL A 112 -4.63 -5.54 21.63
CA VAL A 112 -5.26 -5.08 22.87
C VAL A 112 -6.15 -3.89 22.54
N VAL A 113 -7.46 -4.06 22.67
CA VAL A 113 -8.43 -2.99 22.45
C VAL A 113 -8.71 -2.32 23.78
N HIS A 114 -8.47 -1.01 23.82
CA HIS A 114 -8.68 -0.14 24.96
C HIS A 114 -9.91 0.74 24.73
N MET A 115 -10.80 0.76 25.71
CA MET A 115 -12.02 1.58 25.77
C MET A 115 -12.02 2.34 27.09
N ASP A 116 -12.91 3.32 27.24
CA ASP A 116 -13.03 4.12 28.48
C ASP A 116 -13.27 3.25 29.72
N VAL A 117 -13.98 2.13 29.54
CA VAL A 117 -14.40 1.21 30.61
C VAL A 117 -13.40 0.10 30.91
N GLY A 118 -12.35 -0.07 30.09
CA GLY A 118 -11.37 -1.13 30.26
C GLY A 118 -10.78 -1.65 28.96
N SER A 119 -10.04 -2.74 29.06
CA SER A 119 -9.26 -3.30 27.94
C SER A 119 -9.59 -4.78 27.71
N VAL A 120 -9.53 -5.21 26.45
CA VAL A 120 -9.66 -6.62 26.05
C VAL A 120 -8.48 -7.03 25.19
N ALA A 121 -7.88 -8.17 25.51
CA ALA A 121 -6.82 -8.77 24.70
C ALA A 121 -7.42 -9.82 23.75
N ILE A 122 -7.14 -9.68 22.47
CA ILE A 122 -7.53 -10.59 21.39
C ILE A 122 -6.25 -11.28 20.91
N GLN A 123 -6.12 -12.56 21.27
CA GLN A 123 -5.00 -13.40 20.86
C GLN A 123 -5.19 -13.91 19.43
N SER A 124 -4.09 -14.16 18.71
CA SER A 124 -4.17 -14.89 17.44
C SER A 124 -4.82 -16.28 17.67
N PRO A 125 -5.77 -16.72 16.82
CA PRO A 125 -6.41 -18.03 16.93
C PRO A 125 -5.43 -19.21 16.96
N SER A 126 -4.28 -19.08 16.31
CA SER A 126 -3.25 -20.12 16.26
C SER A 126 -2.13 -19.93 17.30
N GLY A 127 -2.11 -18.80 18.02
CA GLY A 127 -1.00 -18.44 18.92
C GLY A 127 0.33 -18.19 18.20
N GLU A 128 0.31 -18.06 16.87
CA GLU A 128 1.51 -17.86 16.05
C GLU A 128 1.77 -16.35 15.82
N GLN A 129 3.06 -15.98 15.79
CA GLN A 129 3.54 -14.61 15.56
C GLN A 129 3.46 -14.20 14.07
N ARG A 130 2.28 -14.24 13.46
CA ARG A 130 2.13 -14.07 12.01
C ARG A 130 1.61 -12.71 11.56
N ILE A 131 1.28 -11.82 12.48
CA ILE A 131 1.05 -10.40 12.15
C ILE A 131 2.40 -9.72 12.08
N ALA A 132 2.77 -9.17 10.93
CA ALA A 132 4.07 -8.54 10.73
C ALA A 132 3.94 -7.02 10.90
N SER A 133 4.73 -6.43 11.80
CA SER A 133 5.03 -5.00 11.75
C SER A 133 6.23 -4.76 10.84
N LEU A 134 6.10 -3.78 9.96
CA LEU A 134 7.09 -3.47 8.94
C LEU A 134 7.13 -1.98 8.62
N TYR A 135 8.11 -1.57 7.83
CA TYR A 135 8.13 -0.27 7.20
C TYR A 135 8.01 -0.44 5.69
N ARG A 136 7.15 0.40 5.08
CA ARG A 136 6.98 0.46 3.62
C ARG A 136 8.24 0.99 2.93
N GLY A 137 8.89 1.98 3.54
CA GLY A 137 10.24 2.47 3.21
C GLY A 137 11.26 2.08 4.28
N ASN A 138 12.45 2.68 4.31
CA ASN A 138 13.49 2.33 5.30
C ASN A 138 13.29 2.99 6.69
N GLY A 139 12.04 3.22 7.10
CA GLY A 139 11.71 3.75 8.43
C GLY A 139 11.52 5.28 8.53
N PRO A 140 11.44 5.81 9.76
CA PRO A 140 11.11 7.22 10.03
C PRO A 140 12.19 8.19 9.55
N ARG A 141 11.83 9.47 9.41
CA ARG A 141 12.73 10.54 8.90
C ARG A 141 14.06 10.58 9.64
N ASP A 142 14.01 10.69 10.96
CA ASP A 142 15.22 10.74 11.78
C ASP A 142 15.59 9.34 12.28
N GLY A 143 15.37 8.31 11.44
CA GLY A 143 15.55 6.89 11.77
C GLY A 143 17.02 6.42 11.83
N GLY A 144 17.91 7.11 11.11
CA GLY A 144 19.29 6.67 10.88
C GLY A 144 19.36 5.53 9.85
N ASP A 145 20.56 5.01 9.61
CA ASP A 145 20.75 3.84 8.74
C ASP A 145 20.18 2.59 9.44
N SER A 146 19.20 1.96 8.79
CA SER A 146 18.61 0.70 9.25
C SER A 146 19.25 -0.45 8.49
N PRO A 147 19.69 -1.54 9.16
CA PRO A 147 20.16 -2.76 8.49
C PRO A 147 19.03 -3.58 7.86
N TRP A 148 17.83 -3.01 7.75
CA TRP A 148 16.60 -3.70 7.39
C TRP A 148 16.14 -3.22 6.04
N ASP A 149 15.59 -4.14 5.26
CA ASP A 149 14.99 -3.82 4.00
C ASP A 149 13.57 -3.27 4.20
N SER A 150 13.12 -2.50 3.22
CA SER A 150 11.77 -1.99 3.18
C SER A 150 10.85 -2.96 2.46
N PHE A 151 9.60 -3.03 2.90
CA PHE A 151 8.63 -3.90 2.27
C PHE A 151 8.37 -3.52 0.80
N ASP A 152 8.25 -2.23 0.49
CA ASP A 152 8.03 -1.81 -0.90
C ASP A 152 9.29 -2.04 -1.74
N GLY A 153 10.49 -1.91 -1.16
CA GLY A 153 11.75 -2.24 -1.82
C GLY A 153 11.87 -3.72 -2.15
N TYR A 154 11.52 -4.61 -1.21
CA TYR A 154 11.46 -6.05 -1.43
C TYR A 154 10.50 -6.41 -2.57
N LEU A 155 9.30 -5.82 -2.58
CA LEU A 155 8.33 -6.06 -3.65
C LEU A 155 8.79 -5.54 -5.02
N GLN A 156 9.50 -4.41 -5.07
CA GLN A 156 10.15 -3.97 -6.30
C GLN A 156 11.21 -4.97 -6.77
N GLY A 157 11.99 -5.53 -5.84
CA GLY A 157 12.99 -6.54 -6.11
C GLY A 157 12.40 -7.76 -6.83
N ILE A 158 11.37 -8.38 -6.26
CA ILE A 158 10.73 -9.57 -6.87
C ILE A 158 10.07 -9.26 -8.23
N ALA A 159 9.56 -8.05 -8.43
CA ALA A 159 9.01 -7.64 -9.72
C ALA A 159 10.12 -7.48 -10.77
N THR A 160 11.27 -6.93 -10.36
CA THR A 160 12.46 -6.74 -11.20
C THR A 160 13.11 -8.08 -11.57
N GLU A 161 13.21 -9.01 -10.62
CA GLU A 161 13.69 -10.38 -10.86
C GLU A 161 12.85 -11.13 -11.91
N ARG A 162 11.56 -10.75 -12.05
CA ARG A 162 10.65 -11.27 -13.08
C ARG A 162 10.71 -10.53 -14.42
N GLY A 163 11.49 -9.45 -14.53
CA GLY A 163 11.68 -8.70 -15.78
C GLY A 163 11.10 -7.30 -15.82
N ALA A 164 10.40 -6.83 -14.78
CA ALA A 164 9.93 -5.45 -14.73
C ALA A 164 11.11 -4.47 -14.63
N GLN A 165 11.02 -3.32 -15.28
CA GLN A 165 12.06 -2.29 -15.26
C GLN A 165 11.66 -1.15 -14.32
N ILE A 166 12.49 -0.85 -13.32
CA ILE A 166 12.25 0.31 -12.46
C ILE A 166 12.79 1.58 -13.11
N VAL A 167 11.89 2.48 -13.49
CA VAL A 167 12.22 3.80 -14.03
C VAL A 167 12.13 4.83 -12.92
N ARG A 168 13.30 5.32 -12.45
CA ARG A 168 13.42 6.34 -11.39
C ARG A 168 13.10 7.75 -11.93
N ARG A 169 11.89 7.93 -12.44
CA ARG A 169 11.42 9.16 -13.10
C ARG A 169 10.04 9.54 -12.58
N LEU A 170 9.84 10.84 -12.32
CA LEU A 170 8.52 11.39 -12.01
C LEU A 170 7.77 11.66 -13.31
N ILE A 171 6.56 11.13 -13.44
CA ILE A 171 5.63 11.48 -14.51
C ILE A 171 4.88 12.75 -14.14
N THR A 172 4.91 13.74 -15.04
CA THR A 172 4.33 15.07 -14.84
C THR A 172 3.12 15.35 -15.72
N ASP A 173 2.91 14.57 -16.78
CA ASP A 173 1.74 14.72 -17.66
C ASP A 173 1.37 13.38 -18.33
N VAL A 174 0.10 13.26 -18.74
CA VAL A 174 -0.46 12.11 -19.45
C VAL A 174 -1.27 12.61 -20.64
N GLN A 175 -0.90 12.16 -21.84
CA GLN A 175 -1.55 12.60 -23.07
C GLN A 175 -2.12 11.42 -23.84
N TRP A 176 -3.30 11.59 -24.44
CA TRP A 176 -3.86 10.64 -25.40
C TRP A 176 -3.56 11.12 -26.82
N ARG A 177 -2.75 10.34 -27.55
CA ARG A 177 -2.43 10.59 -28.97
C ARG A 177 -2.79 9.33 -29.75
N GLU A 178 -3.57 9.48 -30.82
CA GLU A 178 -3.94 8.34 -31.68
C GLU A 178 -4.54 7.15 -30.89
N GLN A 179 -5.39 7.44 -29.90
CA GLN A 179 -6.01 6.44 -29.00
C GLN A 179 -5.01 5.61 -28.16
N ARG A 180 -3.80 6.12 -27.94
CA ARG A 180 -2.78 5.52 -27.07
C ARG A 180 -2.35 6.50 -25.97
N PRO A 181 -2.12 6.02 -24.74
CA PRO A 181 -1.54 6.83 -23.68
C PRO A 181 -0.05 7.09 -23.91
N TRP A 182 0.35 8.33 -23.64
CA TRP A 182 1.74 8.78 -23.57
C TRP A 182 2.02 9.35 -22.20
N LEU A 183 3.05 8.84 -21.53
CA LEU A 183 3.52 9.37 -20.25
C LEU A 183 4.67 10.33 -20.49
N ILE A 184 4.61 11.50 -19.85
CA ILE A 184 5.63 12.53 -19.97
C ILE A 184 6.39 12.66 -18.66
N GLY A 185 7.70 12.44 -18.73
CA GLY A 185 8.61 12.60 -17.62
C GLY A 185 8.87 14.06 -17.26
N ALA A 186 9.37 14.30 -16.05
CA ALA A 186 9.83 15.60 -15.60
C ALA A 186 11.00 16.18 -16.44
N ASP A 187 11.68 15.34 -17.23
CA ASP A 187 12.70 15.70 -18.21
C ASP A 187 12.12 16.09 -19.59
N GLY A 188 10.80 15.98 -19.76
CA GLY A 188 10.10 16.27 -21.01
C GLY A 188 10.11 15.10 -22.01
N GLU A 189 10.73 13.98 -21.68
CA GLU A 189 10.66 12.78 -22.53
C GLU A 189 9.26 12.19 -22.49
N ALA A 190 8.76 11.75 -23.65
CA ALA A 190 7.44 11.20 -23.81
C ALA A 190 7.53 9.76 -24.32
N GLU A 191 6.86 8.84 -23.64
CA GLU A 191 6.86 7.42 -23.95
C GLU A 191 5.44 6.89 -24.18
N ARG A 192 5.27 6.11 -25.24
CA ARG A 192 4.00 5.47 -25.62
C ARG A 192 3.85 4.12 -24.92
N TYR A 193 2.63 3.85 -24.46
CA TYR A 193 2.24 2.57 -23.86
C TYR A 193 0.94 2.02 -24.46
N ASP A 194 0.73 0.73 -24.33
CA ASP A 194 -0.49 0.03 -24.75
C ASP A 194 -1.48 -0.14 -23.58
N LEU A 195 -0.97 -0.09 -22.34
CA LEU A 195 -1.73 -0.03 -21.08
C LEU A 195 -0.99 0.83 -20.05
N VAL A 196 -1.72 1.69 -19.34
CA VAL A 196 -1.23 2.42 -18.17
C VAL A 196 -1.96 1.94 -16.92
N THR A 197 -1.21 1.41 -15.97
CA THR A 197 -1.68 1.03 -14.64
C THR A 197 -1.31 2.10 -13.64
N VAL A 198 -2.31 2.69 -13.00
CA VAL A 198 -2.16 3.76 -12.02
C VAL A 198 -2.18 3.17 -10.62
N ALA A 199 -1.01 3.11 -10.01
CA ALA A 199 -0.76 2.61 -8.66
C ALA A 199 -0.11 3.68 -7.76
N SER A 200 -0.33 4.96 -8.08
CA SER A 200 0.34 6.11 -7.47
C SER A 200 -0.10 6.41 -6.03
N GLY A 201 -1.16 5.76 -5.57
CA GLY A 201 -1.89 6.10 -4.36
C GLY A 201 -2.59 7.47 -4.45
N VAL A 202 -3.14 7.91 -3.32
CA VAL A 202 -3.91 9.16 -3.21
C VAL A 202 -3.09 10.38 -2.76
N ASN A 203 -1.86 10.15 -2.29
CA ASN A 203 -0.95 11.23 -1.86
C ASN A 203 -0.10 11.78 -3.01
N SER A 204 -0.18 11.20 -4.21
CA SER A 204 0.45 11.70 -5.42
C SER A 204 -0.45 12.70 -6.15
N ASN A 205 0.15 13.69 -6.81
CA ASN A 205 -0.58 14.59 -7.71
C ASN A 205 -0.98 13.92 -9.05
N PHE A 206 -0.50 12.71 -9.33
CA PHE A 206 -0.74 12.03 -10.60
C PHE A 206 -2.23 11.87 -10.93
N LEU A 207 -3.08 11.60 -9.94
CA LEU A 207 -4.53 11.47 -10.17
C LEU A 207 -5.18 12.74 -10.73
N LYS A 208 -4.60 13.92 -10.48
CA LYS A 208 -5.10 15.19 -11.04
C LYS A 208 -4.81 15.31 -12.54
N LEU A 209 -3.74 14.68 -13.01
CA LEU A 209 -3.36 14.64 -14.43
C LEU A 209 -4.35 13.80 -15.25
N LEU A 210 -5.15 12.95 -14.58
CA LEU A 210 -6.14 12.10 -15.24
C LEU A 210 -7.47 12.82 -15.51
N GLY A 211 -7.62 14.07 -15.06
CA GLY A 211 -8.89 14.81 -15.13
C GLY A 211 -9.40 15.07 -16.55
N ASP A 212 -8.47 15.24 -17.50
CA ASP A 212 -8.80 15.52 -18.92
C ASP A 212 -8.85 14.24 -19.78
N LEU A 213 -8.83 13.06 -19.16
CA LEU A 213 -8.82 11.80 -19.90
C LEU A 213 -10.21 11.45 -20.46
N PRO A 214 -10.26 10.77 -21.63
CA PRO A 214 -11.51 10.32 -22.25
C PRO A 214 -12.38 9.45 -21.33
N ALA A 215 -11.76 8.73 -20.39
CA ALA A 215 -12.42 7.84 -19.45
C ALA A 215 -13.16 8.55 -18.30
N ALA A 216 -13.03 9.89 -18.16
CA ALA A 216 -13.68 10.70 -17.13
C ALA A 216 -13.56 10.12 -15.72
N ILE A 217 -12.34 9.75 -15.33
CA ILE A 217 -12.07 9.06 -14.06
C ILE A 217 -12.02 10.09 -12.94
N GLU A 218 -13.10 10.20 -12.15
CA GLU A 218 -13.12 11.08 -10.96
C GLU A 218 -12.00 10.70 -9.98
N PRO A 219 -11.51 11.57 -9.07
CA PRO A 219 -10.60 11.19 -7.98
C PRO A 219 -11.33 10.44 -6.83
N PRO A 220 -10.64 9.63 -5.98
CA PRO A 220 -11.29 8.91 -4.90
C PRO A 220 -11.62 9.88 -3.75
N LYS A 221 -12.64 9.55 -2.96
CA LYS A 221 -12.89 10.29 -1.71
C LYS A 221 -11.79 9.94 -0.72
N THR A 222 -11.20 10.95 -0.11
CA THR A 222 -10.12 10.78 0.86
C THR A 222 -10.43 11.48 2.16
N THR A 223 -9.90 10.94 3.26
CA THR A 223 -9.77 11.67 4.53
C THR A 223 -8.30 11.76 4.94
N ARG A 224 -7.98 12.63 5.90
CA ARG A 224 -6.65 12.70 6.50
C ARG A 224 -6.56 11.77 7.69
N THR A 225 -5.49 10.99 7.75
CA THR A 225 -5.04 10.31 8.97
C THR A 225 -3.88 11.10 9.58
N TYR A 226 -3.50 10.77 10.81
CA TYR A 226 -2.30 11.27 11.45
C TYR A 226 -1.41 10.10 11.84
N ILE A 227 -0.13 10.18 11.46
CA ILE A 227 0.87 9.16 11.80
C ILE A 227 2.06 9.86 12.43
N CYS A 228 2.49 9.39 13.60
CA CYS A 228 3.75 9.79 14.19
C CYS A 228 4.56 8.60 14.68
N GLU A 229 5.88 8.79 14.72
CA GLU A 229 6.84 7.77 15.12
C GLU A 229 7.64 8.31 16.29
N PHE A 230 7.72 7.52 17.35
CA PHE A 230 8.47 7.82 18.55
C PHE A 230 9.66 6.88 18.65
N ARG A 231 10.83 7.41 19.05
CA ARG A 231 12.04 6.60 19.25
C ARG A 231 12.19 6.25 20.72
N SER A 232 12.34 4.97 21.00
CA SER A 232 12.61 4.43 22.33
C SER A 232 13.62 3.28 22.26
N THR A 233 13.91 2.62 23.38
CA THR A 233 14.73 1.40 23.36
C THR A 233 13.85 0.17 23.16
N PRO A 234 14.33 -0.90 22.48
CA PRO A 234 13.57 -2.14 22.32
C PRO A 234 13.08 -2.73 23.64
N GLU A 235 13.87 -2.61 24.71
CA GLU A 235 13.53 -3.08 26.05
C GLU A 235 12.37 -2.29 26.65
N GLU A 236 12.38 -0.97 26.48
CA GLU A 236 11.32 -0.10 26.98
C GLU A 236 10.02 -0.30 26.21
N VAL A 237 10.09 -0.41 24.87
CA VAL A 237 8.94 -0.75 24.02
C VAL A 237 8.35 -2.10 24.45
N LEU A 238 9.18 -3.12 24.66
CA LEU A 238 8.72 -4.44 25.10
C LEU A 238 8.12 -4.39 26.51
N ARG A 239 8.72 -3.65 27.44
CA ARG A 239 8.23 -3.50 28.81
C ARG A 239 6.84 -2.85 28.87
N VAL A 240 6.60 -1.89 27.99
CA VAL A 240 5.42 -1.01 28.04
C VAL A 240 4.29 -1.50 27.13
N LEU A 241 4.61 -1.98 25.92
CA LEU A 241 3.65 -2.42 24.90
C LEU A 241 3.67 -3.95 24.65
N GLY A 242 4.66 -4.67 25.16
CA GLY A 242 4.80 -6.10 24.88
C GLY A 242 4.97 -6.40 23.39
N ASN A 243 4.34 -7.48 22.95
CA ASN A 243 4.26 -7.91 21.54
C ASN A 243 2.86 -7.67 20.96
N SER A 244 2.16 -6.64 21.43
CA SER A 244 0.78 -6.36 21.04
C SER A 244 0.64 -5.06 20.25
N MET A 245 -0.28 -5.06 19.29
CA MET A 245 -0.82 -3.81 18.75
C MET A 245 -1.89 -3.30 19.71
N HIS A 246 -1.77 -2.05 20.14
CA HIS A 246 -2.76 -1.44 21.04
C HIS A 246 -3.71 -0.56 20.23
N VAL A 247 -4.98 -0.90 20.25
CA VAL A 247 -6.06 -0.18 19.58
C VAL A 247 -6.85 0.61 20.62
N PHE A 248 -7.26 1.82 20.29
CA PHE A 248 -7.95 2.74 21.18
C PHE A 248 -9.27 3.19 20.54
N LEU A 249 -10.37 2.92 21.25
CA LEU A 249 -11.73 3.35 20.92
C LEU A 249 -12.26 4.16 22.11
N LEU A 250 -11.62 5.31 22.35
CA LEU A 250 -11.90 6.19 23.48
C LEU A 250 -12.95 7.23 23.11
N THR A 251 -13.72 7.69 24.08
CA THR A 251 -14.73 8.74 23.89
C THR A 251 -14.08 10.13 23.87
N ILE A 252 -13.16 10.35 22.93
CA ILE A 252 -12.52 11.64 22.66
C ILE A 252 -13.24 12.29 21.47
N PRO A 253 -13.77 13.52 21.59
CA PRO A 253 -14.46 14.18 20.49
C PRO A 253 -13.61 14.23 19.22
N ARG A 254 -14.23 13.91 18.08
CA ARG A 254 -13.61 13.83 16.73
C ARG A 254 -12.66 12.66 16.51
N LEU A 255 -12.32 11.86 17.53
CA LEU A 255 -11.54 10.65 17.37
C LEU A 255 -12.45 9.48 16.99
N GLU A 256 -12.17 8.82 15.85
CA GLU A 256 -12.84 7.58 15.48
C GLU A 256 -12.05 6.36 15.95
N PHE A 257 -10.72 6.42 15.79
CA PHE A 257 -9.83 5.29 16.04
C PHE A 257 -8.39 5.78 16.25
N ALA A 258 -7.66 5.13 17.17
CA ALA A 258 -6.22 5.24 17.21
C ALA A 258 -5.54 3.90 17.47
N ALA A 259 -4.29 3.78 17.07
CA ALA A 259 -3.47 2.61 17.31
C ALA A 259 -2.04 3.01 17.70
N ILE A 260 -1.46 2.25 18.61
CA ILE A 260 -0.05 2.30 19.00
C ILE A 260 0.57 0.94 18.65
N ILE A 261 1.61 0.98 17.82
CA ILE A 261 2.21 -0.19 17.18
C ILE A 261 3.70 -0.26 17.52
N PRO A 262 4.17 -1.32 18.19
CA PRO A 262 5.60 -1.52 18.43
C PRO A 262 6.34 -1.98 17.16
N LYS A 263 7.44 -1.30 16.82
CA LYS A 263 8.29 -1.56 15.65
C LYS A 263 9.78 -1.56 16.02
N GLY A 264 10.19 -2.53 16.82
CA GLY A 264 11.56 -2.61 17.33
C GLY A 264 11.87 -1.45 18.28
N GLN A 265 12.76 -0.55 17.87
CA GLN A 265 13.14 0.66 18.63
C GLN A 265 12.20 1.86 18.39
N PHE A 266 11.17 1.68 17.58
CA PHE A 266 10.20 2.72 17.29
C PHE A 266 8.79 2.31 17.72
N VAL A 267 7.97 3.31 17.98
CA VAL A 267 6.54 3.16 18.26
C VAL A 267 5.79 4.03 17.26
N THR A 268 4.98 3.41 16.42
CA THR A 268 4.10 4.13 15.49
C THR A 268 2.77 4.41 16.17
N VAL A 269 2.32 5.66 16.16
CA VAL A 269 0.95 6.04 16.49
C VAL A 269 0.21 6.38 15.21
N VAL A 270 -0.95 5.79 15.00
CA VAL A 270 -1.86 6.07 13.88
C VAL A 270 -3.18 6.54 14.45
N MET A 271 -3.73 7.63 13.93
CA MET A 271 -5.02 8.17 14.35
C MET A 271 -5.92 8.43 13.13
N LEU A 272 -7.20 8.14 13.30
CA LEU A 272 -8.27 8.42 12.35
C LEU A 272 -9.38 9.18 13.08
N GLY A 273 -9.91 10.20 12.42
CA GLY A 273 -10.92 11.07 12.98
C GLY A 273 -11.19 12.26 12.09
N ASP A 274 -12.09 13.12 12.56
CA ASP A 274 -12.42 14.37 11.89
C ASP A 274 -11.44 15.47 12.31
N GLU A 275 -10.90 16.20 11.32
CA GLU A 275 -10.04 17.37 11.57
C GLU A 275 -8.91 17.10 12.58
N LEU A 276 -8.09 16.08 12.32
CA LEU A 276 -6.95 15.71 13.18
C LEU A 276 -5.91 16.84 13.31
N ASP A 277 -6.12 17.70 14.30
CA ASP A 277 -5.24 18.81 14.69
C ASP A 277 -4.28 18.42 15.84
N GLN A 278 -3.34 19.31 16.16
CA GLN A 278 -2.37 19.06 17.23
C GLN A 278 -3.03 18.98 18.62
N GLU A 279 -4.17 19.64 18.82
CA GLU A 279 -4.91 19.61 20.08
C GLU A 279 -5.51 18.23 20.32
N LEU A 280 -6.10 17.62 19.30
CA LEU A 280 -6.64 16.26 19.37
C LEU A 280 -5.53 15.22 19.59
N VAL A 281 -4.40 15.35 18.87
CA VAL A 281 -3.22 14.49 19.08
C VAL A 281 -2.72 14.60 20.51
N HIS A 282 -2.60 15.82 21.04
CA HIS A 282 -2.19 16.05 22.42
C HIS A 282 -3.20 15.45 23.41
N THR A 283 -4.49 15.70 23.22
CA THR A 283 -5.58 15.17 24.06
C THR A 283 -5.52 13.64 24.12
N PHE A 284 -5.34 12.98 22.97
CA PHE A 284 -5.18 11.53 22.90
C PHE A 284 -3.95 11.04 23.66
N LEU A 285 -2.76 11.61 23.42
CA LEU A 285 -1.52 11.18 24.08
C LEU A 285 -1.52 11.43 25.60
N GLN A 286 -2.30 12.42 26.06
CA GLN A 286 -2.45 12.76 27.48
C GLN A 286 -3.54 11.95 28.18
N ASP A 287 -4.37 11.21 27.45
CA ASP A 287 -5.45 10.43 28.04
C ASP A 287 -4.90 9.40 29.04
N PRO A 288 -5.51 9.24 30.24
CA PRO A 288 -5.03 8.30 31.25
C PRO A 288 -4.93 6.83 30.78
N VAL A 289 -5.78 6.39 29.86
CA VAL A 289 -5.71 5.06 29.24
C VAL A 289 -4.46 4.95 28.37
N VAL A 290 -4.20 5.98 27.55
CA VAL A 290 -3.04 6.02 26.66
C VAL A 290 -1.74 6.14 27.45
N ARG A 291 -1.65 7.06 28.41
CA ARG A 291 -0.45 7.26 29.25
C ARG A 291 -0.03 6.03 30.04
N ARG A 292 -0.98 5.20 30.46
CA ARG A 292 -0.70 3.91 31.12
C ARG A 292 -0.02 2.92 30.17
N CYS A 293 -0.33 3.00 28.89
CA CYS A 293 0.20 2.12 27.86
C CYS A 293 1.43 2.69 27.14
N PHE A 294 1.59 4.00 27.08
CA PHE A 294 2.71 4.64 26.38
C PHE A 294 2.97 6.06 26.93
N PRO A 295 4.05 6.27 27.71
CA PRO A 295 4.37 7.59 28.24
C PRO A 295 5.06 8.46 27.17
N ALA A 296 4.26 9.02 26.26
CA ALA A 296 4.74 9.78 25.11
C ALA A 296 5.61 11.00 25.49
N ASP A 297 5.34 11.66 26.62
CA ASP A 297 6.12 12.83 27.07
C ASP A 297 7.61 12.55 27.29
N ALA A 298 7.94 11.31 27.64
CA ALA A 298 9.31 10.87 27.86
C ALA A 298 9.97 10.30 26.60
N THR A 299 9.24 10.22 25.50
CA THR A 299 9.67 9.54 24.27
C THR A 299 9.78 10.55 23.12
N PRO A 300 10.97 10.79 22.55
CA PRO A 300 11.13 11.73 21.45
C PRO A 300 10.33 11.33 20.20
N CYS A 301 9.52 12.25 19.69
CA CYS A 301 8.87 12.12 18.38
C CYS A 301 9.87 12.46 17.27
N VAL A 302 10.08 11.53 16.34
CA VAL A 302 11.12 11.59 15.29
C VAL A 302 10.55 11.69 13.87
N CYS A 303 9.23 11.57 13.72
CA CYS A 303 8.55 11.75 12.45
C CYS A 303 7.06 12.01 12.69
N THR A 304 6.47 12.93 11.94
CA THR A 304 5.02 13.17 11.90
C THR A 304 4.59 13.38 10.45
N CYS A 305 3.40 12.90 10.09
CA CYS A 305 2.77 13.19 8.82
C CYS A 305 1.24 13.05 8.88
N SER A 306 0.55 13.76 7.99
CA SER A 306 -0.91 13.73 7.88
C SER A 306 -1.35 13.29 6.49
N PRO A 307 -1.09 12.02 6.09
CA PRO A 307 -1.35 11.56 4.74
C PRO A 307 -2.86 11.40 4.50
N LEU A 308 -3.22 11.43 3.22
CA LEU A 308 -4.55 11.07 2.74
C LEU A 308 -4.70 9.54 2.72
N ILE A 309 -5.88 9.05 3.07
CA ILE A 309 -6.29 7.66 2.89
C ILE A 309 -7.55 7.60 2.03
N ASN A 310 -7.70 6.54 1.24
CA ASN A 310 -8.90 6.33 0.41
C ASN A 310 -10.05 5.76 1.27
N MET A 311 -11.22 6.42 1.20
CA MET A 311 -12.43 6.11 1.98
C MET A 311 -13.38 5.10 1.30
N GLY A 312 -13.05 4.55 0.13
CA GLY A 312 -13.88 3.49 -0.45
C GLY A 312 -13.55 3.07 -1.88
N ALA A 313 -14.38 2.14 -2.36
CA ALA A 313 -14.28 1.58 -3.70
C ALA A 313 -14.88 2.51 -4.77
N ARG A 314 -14.25 2.52 -5.95
CA ARG A 314 -14.79 3.19 -7.14
C ARG A 314 -15.77 2.30 -7.89
N LYS A 315 -16.78 2.92 -8.50
CA LYS A 315 -17.72 2.25 -9.40
C LYS A 315 -17.07 1.85 -10.74
N ARG A 316 -16.09 2.62 -11.22
CA ARG A 316 -15.36 2.39 -12.49
C ARG A 316 -13.90 2.84 -12.39
N PRO A 317 -13.00 2.02 -11.83
CA PRO A 317 -11.57 2.35 -11.70
C PRO A 317 -10.78 2.07 -12.98
N PHE A 318 -11.37 2.14 -14.17
CA PHE A 318 -10.71 1.80 -15.43
C PHE A 318 -11.37 2.52 -16.61
N GLY A 319 -10.66 2.53 -17.73
CA GLY A 319 -11.13 2.92 -19.06
C GLY A 319 -10.24 2.27 -20.12
N ASP A 320 -10.44 2.64 -21.38
CA ASP A 320 -9.63 2.09 -22.48
C ASP A 320 -8.15 2.36 -22.23
N ARG A 321 -7.36 1.28 -22.12
CA ARG A 321 -5.90 1.31 -21.90
C ARG A 321 -5.46 1.96 -20.58
N ILE A 322 -6.35 2.10 -19.61
CA ILE A 322 -6.01 2.62 -18.29
C ILE A 322 -6.76 1.90 -17.17
N VAL A 323 -6.04 1.52 -16.12
CA VAL A 323 -6.61 0.90 -14.92
C VAL A 323 -6.03 1.52 -13.66
N LEU A 324 -6.86 1.81 -12.67
CA LEU A 324 -6.47 2.33 -11.36
C LEU A 324 -6.56 1.20 -10.34
N ILE A 325 -5.47 0.97 -9.62
CA ILE A 325 -5.36 -0.08 -8.60
C ILE A 325 -4.83 0.49 -7.28
N GLY A 326 -4.90 -0.29 -6.22
CA GLY A 326 -4.49 0.20 -4.90
C GLY A 326 -5.34 1.39 -4.45
N ASP A 327 -4.77 2.25 -3.61
CA ASP A 327 -5.48 3.41 -3.10
C ASP A 327 -5.91 4.40 -4.20
N SER A 328 -5.31 4.36 -5.39
CA SER A 328 -5.76 5.14 -6.56
C SER A 328 -7.13 4.67 -7.09
N GLY A 329 -7.40 3.37 -7.00
CA GLY A 329 -8.57 2.70 -7.55
C GLY A 329 -9.58 2.28 -6.49
N VAL A 330 -9.41 1.08 -5.95
CA VAL A 330 -10.32 0.46 -4.98
C VAL A 330 -9.59 0.28 -3.65
N SER A 331 -10.29 0.58 -2.56
CA SER A 331 -9.76 0.46 -1.22
C SER A 331 -10.86 0.01 -0.27
N ARG A 332 -10.57 -0.99 0.56
CA ARG A 332 -11.34 -1.27 1.77
C ARG A 332 -10.80 -0.40 2.91
N LEU A 333 -11.69 0.19 3.71
CA LEU A 333 -11.31 0.78 5.00
C LEU A 333 -10.99 -0.38 5.97
N TYR A 334 -9.94 -0.25 6.78
CA TYR A 334 -9.41 -1.31 7.67
C TYR A 334 -8.91 -2.57 6.91
N LYS A 335 -7.98 -2.37 5.98
CA LYS A 335 -7.33 -3.46 5.25
C LYS A 335 -6.55 -4.36 6.19
N ASP A 336 -6.34 -5.60 5.73
CA ASP A 336 -5.39 -6.61 6.21
C ASP A 336 -3.90 -6.17 6.10
N GLY A 337 -3.64 -4.86 6.05
CA GLY A 337 -2.37 -4.19 5.85
C GLY A 337 -2.23 -3.55 4.48
N ILE A 338 -2.52 -4.31 3.42
CA ILE A 338 -2.29 -3.90 2.02
C ILE A 338 -3.50 -4.18 1.11
N GLY A 339 -4.47 -4.98 1.55
CA GLY A 339 -5.61 -5.43 0.75
C GLY A 339 -6.46 -4.28 0.19
N ALA A 340 -6.18 -3.88 -1.05
CA ALA A 340 -6.85 -2.82 -1.78
C ALA A 340 -7.73 -3.44 -2.87
#